data_AF-A0A934EFU5-F1
#
_entry.id   AF-A0A934EFU5-F1
#
_cell.length_a   1.000
_cell.length_b   1.000
_cell.length_c   1.000
_cell.angle_alpha   90.00
_cell.angle_beta   90.00
_cell.angle_gamma   90.00
#
_symmetry.space_group_name_H-M   'P 1'
#
loop_
_entity.id
_entity.type
_entity.pdbx_description
1 polymer ?
#
loop_
_entity_poly.entity_id
_entity_poly.type
_entity_poly.pdbx_seq_one_letter_code
_entity_poly.pdbx_strand_id
1 'polypeptide(L)'
;MKIIKIIGIIVCAYLLVIIIGNIWTQFWVRTDKKRPMTDEERKLQERISLGHTGKLEVNDRIWLSGGYDPELKWLGQSQGYYGTVESFMPGQDREPAVIIKLDNKITVENTIGDILIMDLRWEGAKWGEQGVVHLELCDFVPEHKSWKDRRQGKWIESHASYKKI
;
A
#
# COMPACT_ATOMS: atom_id res chain seq x y z
N MET A 1 67.67 -31.01 29.35
CA MET A 1 66.46 -31.64 29.93
C MET A 1 65.53 -30.66 30.68
N LYS A 2 65.37 -29.40 30.21
CA LYS A 2 64.49 -28.38 30.83
C LYS A 2 63.29 -27.96 29.97
N ILE A 3 63.24 -28.39 28.70
CA ILE A 3 62.26 -27.93 27.71
C ILE A 3 60.90 -28.64 27.84
N ILE A 4 60.87 -29.89 28.32
CA ILE A 4 59.64 -30.69 28.43
C ILE A 4 58.70 -30.16 29.54
N LYS A 5 59.23 -29.52 30.58
CA LYS A 5 58.40 -28.94 31.67
C LYS A 5 57.63 -27.68 31.25
N ILE A 6 58.12 -26.93 30.26
CA ILE A 6 57.51 -25.66 29.83
C ILE A 6 56.29 -25.92 28.94
N ILE A 7 56.36 -26.94 28.08
CA ILE A 7 55.26 -27.29 27.16
C ILE A 7 54.02 -27.78 27.93
N GLY A 8 54.21 -28.56 29.00
CA GLY A 8 53.08 -29.05 29.82
C GLY A 8 52.29 -27.94 30.52
N ILE A 9 52.96 -26.85 30.93
CA ILE A 9 52.29 -25.71 31.58
C ILE A 9 51.50 -24.88 30.57
N ILE A 10 52.02 -24.70 29.35
CA ILE A 10 51.36 -23.94 28.29
C ILE A 10 50.09 -24.65 27.81
N VAL A 11 50.12 -25.98 27.68
CA VAL A 11 48.94 -26.78 27.29
C VAL A 11 47.85 -26.76 28.37
N CYS A 12 48.22 -26.82 29.65
CA CYS A 12 47.24 -26.69 30.75
C CYS A 12 46.61 -25.29 30.83
N ALA A 13 47.37 -24.22 30.56
CA ALA A 13 46.83 -22.86 30.57
C ALA A 13 45.84 -22.63 29.40
N TYR A 14 46.13 -23.17 28.22
CA TYR A 14 45.24 -23.06 27.06
C TYR A 14 43.92 -23.85 27.24
N LEU A 15 43.98 -25.04 27.85
CA LEU A 15 42.79 -25.82 28.19
C LEU A 15 41.92 -25.12 29.25
N LEU A 16 42.53 -24.43 30.22
CA LEU A 16 41.78 -23.66 31.22
C LEU A 16 41.05 -22.46 30.61
N VAL A 17 41.66 -21.76 29.64
CA VAL A 17 41.03 -20.63 28.94
C VAL A 17 39.86 -21.10 28.06
N ILE A 18 39.94 -22.27 27.44
CA ILE A 18 38.85 -22.82 26.62
C ILE A 18 37.67 -23.27 27.50
N ILE A 19 37.94 -23.83 28.69
CA ILE A 19 36.87 -24.24 29.62
C ILE A 19 36.19 -23.02 30.25
N ILE A 20 36.92 -21.96 30.61
CA ILE A 20 36.33 -20.73 31.16
C ILE A 20 35.59 -19.93 30.07
N GLY A 21 36.11 -19.91 28.83
CA GLY A 21 35.47 -19.24 27.70
C GLY A 21 34.12 -19.85 27.28
N ASN A 22 33.95 -21.16 27.43
CA ASN A 22 32.69 -21.85 27.09
C ASN A 22 31.61 -21.78 28.18
N ILE A 23 31.94 -21.30 29.39
CA ILE A 23 30.95 -21.06 30.45
C ILE A 23 30.33 -19.65 30.32
N TRP A 24 30.99 -18.73 29.60
CA TRP A 24 30.50 -17.35 29.42
C TRP A 24 29.60 -17.14 28.20
N THR A 25 29.59 -18.04 27.22
CA THR A 25 28.69 -17.94 26.04
C THR A 25 27.27 -18.45 26.31
N GLN A 26 27.05 -19.16 27.43
CA GLN A 26 25.71 -19.57 27.88
C GLN A 26 25.01 -18.53 28.78
N PHE A 27 25.68 -17.42 29.11
CA PHE A 27 25.17 -16.44 30.10
C PHE A 27 24.70 -15.10 29.51
N TRP A 28 24.57 -15.01 28.18
CA TRP A 28 24.03 -13.82 27.49
C TRP A 28 22.84 -14.13 26.57
N VAL A 29 21.99 -15.10 26.95
CA VAL A 29 20.57 -15.02 26.58
C VAL A 29 19.90 -14.09 27.58
N ARG A 30 20.15 -12.79 27.42
CA ARG A 30 19.34 -11.76 28.05
C ARG A 30 17.97 -11.87 27.40
N THR A 31 17.09 -12.61 28.06
CA THR A 31 15.66 -12.54 27.81
C THR A 31 15.25 -11.12 28.18
N ASP A 32 15.31 -10.20 27.22
CA ASP A 32 14.56 -8.97 27.31
C ASP A 32 13.09 -9.40 27.35
N LYS A 33 12.57 -9.59 28.57
CA LYS A 33 11.14 -9.60 28.84
C LYS A 33 10.61 -8.32 28.23
N LYS A 34 10.05 -8.40 27.02
CA LYS A 34 9.40 -7.29 26.35
C LYS A 34 8.46 -6.67 27.38
N ARG A 35 8.75 -5.44 27.78
CA ARG A 35 7.91 -4.72 28.73
C ARG A 35 6.47 -4.73 28.21
N PRO A 36 5.47 -4.92 29.08
CA PRO A 36 4.09 -4.79 28.64
C PRO A 36 3.92 -3.40 28.03
N MET A 37 3.37 -3.39 26.82
CA MET A 37 3.08 -2.18 26.07
C MET A 37 2.13 -1.31 26.91
N THR A 38 2.45 -0.04 27.08
CA THR A 38 1.58 0.86 27.84
C THR A 38 0.29 1.11 27.06
N ASP A 39 -0.79 1.51 27.74
CA ASP A 39 -2.04 1.84 27.06
C ASP A 39 -1.87 3.00 26.07
N GLU A 40 -0.94 3.92 26.32
CA GLU A 40 -0.61 5.01 25.40
C GLU A 40 0.16 4.51 24.19
N GLU A 41 1.12 3.60 24.36
CA GLU A 41 1.84 2.96 23.26
C GLU A 41 0.92 2.07 22.43
N ARG A 42 -0.02 1.37 23.08
CA ARG A 42 -1.04 0.59 22.38
C ARG A 42 -1.95 1.51 21.58
N LYS A 43 -2.43 2.62 22.15
CA LYS A 43 -3.22 3.63 21.42
C LYS A 43 -2.42 4.31 20.31
N LEU A 44 -1.13 4.56 20.52
CA LEU A 44 -0.26 5.13 19.50
C LEU A 44 0.00 4.14 18.37
N GLN A 45 0.24 2.88 18.70
CA GLN A 45 0.41 1.80 17.73
C GLN A 45 -0.90 1.48 17.00
N GLU A 46 -2.02 1.56 17.71
CA GLU A 46 -3.37 1.45 17.16
C GLU A 46 -3.67 2.63 16.24
N ARG A 47 -3.29 3.87 16.60
CA ARG A 47 -3.38 5.07 15.74
C ARG A 47 -2.44 5.01 14.54
N ILE A 48 -1.23 4.48 14.70
CA ILE A 48 -0.29 4.25 13.59
C ILE A 48 -0.81 3.15 12.67
N SER A 49 -1.46 2.11 13.21
CA SER A 49 -2.13 1.06 12.43
C SER A 49 -3.47 1.53 11.83
N LEU A 50 -4.19 2.44 12.49
CA LEU A 50 -5.43 3.05 12.00
C LEU A 50 -5.15 4.16 10.98
N GLY A 51 -3.95 4.75 10.99
CA GLY A 51 -3.42 5.57 9.90
C GLY A 51 -2.98 4.74 8.68
N HIS A 52 -3.05 3.41 8.78
CA HIS A 52 -2.85 2.42 7.71
C HIS A 52 -4.03 1.44 7.70
N THR A 53 -5.27 1.94 7.65
CA THR A 53 -6.43 1.06 7.40
C THR A 53 -6.38 0.36 6.05
N GLY A 54 -5.35 0.65 5.23
CA GLY A 54 -5.23 0.20 3.85
C GLY A 54 -6.42 0.64 3.00
N LYS A 55 -7.29 1.49 3.53
CA LYS A 55 -8.55 1.89 2.91
C LYS A 55 -8.34 3.21 2.18
N LEU A 56 -8.97 3.34 1.03
CA LEU A 56 -9.01 4.58 0.28
C LEU A 56 -9.94 5.58 0.99
N GLU A 57 -9.51 6.83 1.12
CA GLU A 57 -10.19 7.92 1.84
C GLU A 57 -10.23 9.20 1.01
N VAL A 58 -11.12 10.13 1.36
CA VAL A 58 -11.19 11.45 0.72
C VAL A 58 -9.89 12.23 0.99
N ASN A 59 -9.42 12.96 -0.02
CA ASN A 59 -8.12 13.64 -0.10
C ASN A 59 -6.90 12.74 -0.29
N ASP A 60 -7.07 11.41 -0.39
CA ASP A 60 -5.96 10.54 -0.77
C ASP A 60 -5.44 10.89 -2.16
N ARG A 61 -4.12 10.90 -2.30
CA ARG A 61 -3.45 11.00 -3.59
C ARG A 61 -3.32 9.61 -4.20
N ILE A 62 -3.64 9.52 -5.49
CA ILE A 62 -3.54 8.27 -6.22
C ILE A 62 -2.79 8.45 -7.53
N TRP A 63 -2.15 7.38 -7.96
CA TRP A 63 -1.62 7.17 -9.30
C TRP A 63 -2.49 6.16 -10.03
N LEU A 64 -2.95 6.53 -11.22
CA LEU A 64 -3.74 5.68 -12.11
C LEU A 64 -2.91 5.29 -13.32
N SER A 65 -2.87 4.01 -13.67
CA SER A 65 -2.12 3.50 -14.82
C SER A 65 -2.66 2.17 -15.33
N GLY A 66 -2.01 1.61 -16.34
CA GLY A 66 -2.32 0.28 -16.86
C GLY A 66 -3.64 0.21 -17.62
N GLY A 67 -4.14 -1.00 -17.78
CA GLY A 67 -5.32 -1.30 -18.59
C GLY A 67 -5.15 -2.64 -19.29
N TYR A 68 -6.25 -3.15 -19.84
CA TYR A 68 -6.25 -4.43 -20.56
C TYR A 68 -6.13 -4.23 -22.06
N ASP A 69 -6.62 -3.09 -22.57
CA ASP A 69 -6.61 -2.83 -24.00
C ASP A 69 -5.17 -2.69 -24.53
N PRO A 70 -4.82 -3.33 -25.66
CA PRO A 70 -3.50 -3.17 -26.27
C PRO A 70 -3.19 -1.72 -26.65
N GLU A 71 -4.24 -0.96 -27.00
CA GLU A 71 -4.18 0.47 -27.24
C GLU A 71 -4.83 1.21 -26.06
N LEU A 72 -4.02 1.61 -25.07
CA LEU A 72 -4.45 2.34 -23.88
C LEU A 72 -4.77 3.80 -24.22
N LYS A 73 -5.86 4.02 -24.97
CA LYS A 73 -6.28 5.33 -25.50
C LYS A 73 -6.36 6.40 -24.43
N TRP A 74 -6.76 6.04 -23.22
CA TRP A 74 -6.89 6.98 -22.10
C TRP A 74 -5.55 7.46 -21.55
N LEU A 75 -4.51 6.63 -21.63
CA LEU A 75 -3.14 7.00 -21.27
C LEU A 75 -2.47 7.84 -22.36
N GLY A 76 -2.84 7.65 -23.62
CA GLY A 76 -2.19 8.33 -24.75
C GLY A 76 -0.68 8.02 -24.75
N GLN A 77 0.14 9.04 -24.53
CA GLN A 77 1.61 8.90 -24.38
C GLN A 77 2.08 8.91 -22.91
N SER A 78 1.17 9.08 -21.94
CA SER A 78 1.51 9.07 -20.52
C SER A 78 1.67 7.65 -19.99
N GLN A 79 2.45 7.49 -18.92
CA GLN A 79 2.52 6.23 -18.17
C GLN A 79 1.37 6.09 -17.16
N GLY A 80 0.64 7.18 -16.91
CA GLY A 80 -0.44 7.26 -15.93
C GLY A 80 -0.82 8.70 -15.59
N TYR A 81 -1.72 8.84 -14.63
CA TYR A 81 -2.16 10.15 -14.15
C TYR A 81 -2.25 10.18 -12.64
N TYR A 82 -1.85 11.31 -12.08
CA TYR A 82 -2.09 11.61 -10.67
C TYR A 82 -3.46 12.24 -10.50
N GLY A 83 -4.08 11.93 -9.38
CA GLY A 83 -5.34 12.54 -8.97
C GLY A 83 -5.53 12.50 -7.46
N THR A 84 -6.63 13.10 -7.04
CA THR A 84 -7.05 13.17 -5.65
C THR A 84 -8.45 12.61 -5.52
N VAL A 85 -8.69 11.80 -4.48
CA VAL A 85 -10.03 11.34 -4.12
C VAL A 85 -10.85 12.53 -3.64
N GLU A 86 -11.88 12.90 -4.39
CA GLU A 86 -12.79 14.01 -4.04
C GLU A 86 -13.92 13.53 -3.13
N SER A 87 -14.56 12.43 -3.48
CA SER A 87 -15.72 11.92 -2.76
C SER A 87 -16.06 10.49 -3.15
N PHE A 88 -16.98 9.89 -2.40
CA PHE A 88 -17.59 8.59 -2.70
C PHE A 88 -19.04 8.79 -3.13
N MET A 89 -19.52 7.91 -4.00
CA MET A 89 -20.89 7.91 -4.51
C MET A 89 -21.46 6.50 -4.56
N PRO A 90 -22.79 6.32 -4.69
CA PRO A 90 -23.37 4.99 -4.91
C PRO A 90 -22.72 4.32 -6.12
N GLY A 91 -22.08 3.17 -5.90
CA GLY A 91 -21.45 2.36 -6.95
C GLY A 91 -22.47 1.50 -7.71
N GLN A 92 -21.99 0.67 -8.62
CA GLN A 92 -22.83 -0.33 -9.30
C GLN A 92 -23.19 -1.51 -8.40
N ASP A 93 -22.29 -1.89 -7.49
CA ASP A 93 -22.45 -3.00 -6.55
C ASP A 93 -22.60 -2.52 -5.09
N ARG A 94 -22.14 -3.33 -4.11
CA ARG A 94 -22.24 -3.02 -2.67
C ARG A 94 -21.28 -1.93 -2.21
N GLU A 95 -20.10 -1.85 -2.81
CA GLU A 95 -19.11 -0.84 -2.46
C GLU A 95 -19.40 0.46 -3.22
N PRO A 96 -19.15 1.63 -2.60
CA PRO A 96 -19.31 2.91 -3.27
C PRO A 96 -18.29 3.06 -4.40
N ALA A 97 -18.68 3.72 -5.49
CA ALA A 97 -17.74 4.22 -6.48
C ALA A 97 -17.01 5.46 -5.95
N VAL A 98 -15.84 5.74 -6.52
CA VAL A 98 -14.95 6.81 -6.07
C VAL A 98 -14.84 7.87 -7.16
N ILE A 99 -15.05 9.13 -6.79
CA ILE A 99 -14.83 10.27 -7.68
C ILE A 99 -13.41 10.78 -7.45
N ILE A 100 -12.64 10.88 -8.54
CA ILE A 100 -11.26 11.37 -8.56
C ILE A 100 -11.21 12.65 -9.38
N LYS A 101 -10.51 13.66 -8.84
CA LYS A 101 -10.06 14.82 -9.62
C LYS A 101 -8.61 14.60 -10.06
N LEU A 102 -8.38 14.51 -11.36
CA LEU A 102 -7.05 14.46 -11.95
C LEU A 102 -6.36 15.83 -11.85
N ASP A 103 -5.03 15.82 -11.77
CA ASP A 103 -4.22 17.05 -11.77
C ASP A 103 -4.32 17.82 -13.08
N ASN A 104 -4.50 17.09 -14.19
CA ASN A 104 -4.61 17.63 -15.53
C ASN A 104 -5.82 17.01 -16.24
N LYS A 105 -6.46 17.81 -17.10
CA LYS A 105 -7.49 17.29 -18.00
C LYS A 105 -6.88 16.30 -18.98
N ILE A 106 -7.61 15.23 -19.24
CA ILE A 106 -7.28 14.25 -20.28
C ILE A 106 -8.31 14.35 -21.40
N THR A 107 -7.89 13.96 -22.60
CA THR A 107 -8.75 13.87 -23.77
C THR A 107 -8.81 12.43 -24.22
N VAL A 108 -10.01 11.85 -24.27
CA VAL A 108 -10.22 10.50 -24.77
C VAL A 108 -11.30 10.56 -25.84
N GLU A 109 -10.91 10.28 -27.08
CA GLU A 109 -11.75 10.45 -28.27
C GLU A 109 -12.28 11.89 -28.38
N ASN A 110 -13.57 12.11 -28.14
CA ASN A 110 -14.24 13.40 -28.20
C ASN A 110 -14.62 13.95 -26.80
N THR A 111 -14.16 13.32 -25.72
CA THR A 111 -14.47 13.71 -24.34
C THR A 111 -13.24 14.32 -23.68
N ILE A 112 -13.39 15.51 -23.07
CA ILE A 112 -12.32 16.21 -22.36
C ILE A 112 -12.77 16.47 -20.93
N GLY A 113 -12.00 16.00 -19.94
CA GLY A 113 -12.35 16.15 -18.53
C GLY A 113 -11.20 15.83 -17.61
N ASP A 114 -11.36 16.17 -16.34
CA ASP A 114 -10.43 15.88 -15.24
C ASP A 114 -11.14 15.16 -14.08
N ILE A 115 -12.40 14.75 -14.27
CA ILE A 115 -13.16 13.99 -13.29
C ILE A 115 -13.24 12.55 -13.78
N LEU A 116 -12.74 11.62 -12.98
CA LEU A 116 -12.91 10.19 -13.20
C LEU A 116 -13.81 9.60 -12.13
N ILE A 117 -14.60 8.61 -12.51
CA ILE A 117 -15.29 7.73 -11.58
C ILE A 117 -14.61 6.37 -11.67
N MET A 118 -14.14 5.88 -10.52
CA MET A 118 -13.60 4.54 -10.34
C MET A 118 -14.66 3.63 -9.74
N ASP A 119 -14.89 2.49 -10.36
CA ASP A 119 -15.71 1.41 -9.80
C ASP A 119 -14.90 0.13 -9.66
N LEU A 120 -15.20 -0.65 -8.63
CA LEU A 120 -14.52 -1.93 -8.41
C LEU A 120 -14.95 -2.94 -9.46
N ARG A 121 -14.01 -3.77 -9.90
CA ARG A 121 -14.27 -4.69 -11.00
C ARG A 121 -15.13 -5.90 -10.64
N TRP A 122 -15.12 -6.31 -9.38
CA TRP A 122 -15.66 -7.60 -8.95
C TRP A 122 -16.54 -7.48 -7.73
N GLU A 123 -17.60 -8.29 -7.67
CA GLU A 123 -18.41 -8.42 -6.46
C GLU A 123 -17.53 -8.87 -5.27
N GLY A 124 -17.62 -8.15 -4.16
CA GLY A 124 -16.86 -8.42 -2.95
C GLY A 124 -15.43 -7.89 -2.93
N ALA A 125 -14.96 -7.25 -4.01
CA ALA A 125 -13.75 -6.43 -3.97
C ALA A 125 -13.93 -5.28 -2.95
N LYS A 126 -12.82 -4.77 -2.41
CA LYS A 126 -12.82 -3.65 -1.45
C LYS A 126 -11.78 -2.62 -1.83
N TRP A 127 -12.03 -1.38 -1.43
CA TRP A 127 -11.06 -0.30 -1.55
C TRP A 127 -9.83 -0.56 -0.67
N GLY A 128 -8.67 -0.49 -1.32
CA GLY A 128 -7.36 -0.81 -0.78
C GLY A 128 -6.37 0.35 -1.01
N GLU A 129 -5.08 0.10 -0.73
CA GLU A 129 -4.00 0.98 -1.18
C GLU A 129 -3.73 0.84 -2.67
N GLN A 130 -4.14 -0.27 -3.28
CA GLN A 130 -4.02 -0.50 -4.72
C GLN A 130 -5.10 -1.49 -5.17
N GLY A 131 -5.41 -1.47 -6.47
CA GLY A 131 -6.36 -2.42 -7.03
C GLY A 131 -6.62 -2.16 -8.51
N VAL A 132 -7.54 -2.95 -9.07
CA VAL A 132 -7.98 -2.88 -10.46
C VAL A 132 -9.42 -2.37 -10.51
N VAL A 133 -9.68 -1.40 -11.37
CA VAL A 133 -10.94 -0.65 -11.44
C VAL A 133 -11.39 -0.43 -12.88
N HIS A 134 -12.69 -0.16 -12.99
CA HIS A 134 -13.30 0.46 -14.15
C HIS A 134 -13.15 1.98 -14.08
N LEU A 135 -12.91 2.63 -15.21
CA LEU A 135 -12.80 4.09 -15.31
C LEU A 135 -13.86 4.67 -16.25
N GLU A 136 -14.55 5.68 -15.75
CA GLU A 136 -15.46 6.53 -16.49
C GLU A 136 -14.98 7.98 -16.43
N LEU A 137 -14.73 8.60 -17.60
CA LEU A 137 -14.35 10.00 -17.74
C LEU A 137 -15.58 10.89 -17.86
N CYS A 138 -15.70 11.87 -16.98
CA CYS A 138 -16.77 12.84 -16.97
C CYS A 138 -16.27 14.22 -17.43
N ASP A 139 -16.97 14.82 -18.40
CA ASP A 139 -16.85 16.23 -18.81
C ASP A 139 -17.72 17.17 -17.94
N PHE A 140 -18.33 16.64 -16.89
CA PHE A 140 -19.23 17.30 -15.95
C PHE A 140 -19.01 16.79 -14.53
N VAL A 141 -19.54 17.49 -13.53
CA VAL A 141 -19.59 17.01 -12.15
C VAL A 141 -20.75 16.01 -12.02
N PRO A 142 -20.51 14.72 -11.70
CA PRO A 142 -21.56 13.72 -11.63
C PRO A 142 -22.50 13.97 -10.45
N GLU A 143 -23.79 13.68 -10.65
CA GLU A 143 -24.77 13.67 -9.56
C GLU A 143 -24.49 12.53 -8.58
N HIS A 144 -24.82 12.74 -7.30
CA HIS A 144 -24.71 11.71 -6.27
C HIS A 144 -25.85 10.67 -6.35
N LYS A 145 -25.83 9.87 -7.42
CA LYS A 145 -26.79 8.79 -7.74
C LYS A 145 -26.04 7.59 -8.33
N SER A 146 -26.69 6.43 -8.32
CA SER A 146 -26.14 5.23 -8.95
C SER A 146 -25.94 5.42 -10.46
N TRP A 147 -25.04 4.65 -11.08
CA TRP A 147 -24.66 4.78 -12.50
C TRP A 147 -25.86 4.78 -13.47
N LYS A 148 -26.90 3.99 -13.20
CA LYS A 148 -28.10 3.90 -14.05
C LYS A 148 -29.06 5.09 -13.91
N ASP A 149 -28.93 5.88 -12.84
CA ASP A 149 -29.88 6.93 -12.47
C ASP A 149 -29.30 8.36 -12.66
N ARG A 150 -28.13 8.48 -13.28
CA ARG A 150 -27.44 9.75 -13.54
C ARG A 150 -26.98 9.87 -14.99
N ARG A 151 -26.58 11.08 -15.40
CA ARG A 151 -25.79 11.27 -16.63
C ARG A 151 -24.50 10.44 -16.54
N GLN A 152 -24.25 9.67 -17.59
CA GLN A 152 -23.06 8.83 -17.74
C GLN A 152 -21.99 9.59 -18.52
N GLY A 153 -20.76 9.51 -18.03
CA GLY A 153 -19.55 9.89 -18.74
C GLY A 153 -19.12 8.80 -19.74
N LYS A 154 -17.96 9.00 -20.32
CA LYS A 154 -17.36 8.06 -21.27
C LYS A 154 -16.67 6.94 -20.50
N TRP A 155 -17.09 5.70 -20.70
CA TRP A 155 -16.28 4.56 -20.26
C TRP A 155 -14.95 4.55 -21.02
N ILE A 156 -13.82 4.54 -20.31
CA ILE A 156 -12.49 4.68 -20.91
C ILE A 156 -11.55 3.50 -20.64
N GLU A 157 -11.78 2.70 -19.60
CA GLU A 157 -10.95 1.52 -19.30
C GLU A 157 -11.70 0.56 -18.36
N SER A 158 -11.49 -0.75 -18.56
CA SER A 158 -12.10 -1.81 -17.73
C SER A 158 -11.13 -2.48 -16.73
N HIS A 159 -9.83 -2.20 -16.84
CA HIS A 159 -8.78 -2.84 -16.05
C HIS A 159 -7.67 -1.86 -15.65
N ALA A 160 -8.03 -0.62 -15.37
CA ALA A 160 -7.05 0.35 -14.88
C ALA A 160 -6.57 -0.08 -13.50
N SER A 161 -5.31 0.16 -13.21
CA SER A 161 -4.72 -0.01 -11.88
C SER A 161 -4.68 1.34 -11.17
N TYR A 162 -5.00 1.35 -9.88
CA TYR A 162 -4.74 2.50 -9.02
C TYR A 162 -3.76 2.12 -7.91
N LYS A 163 -3.03 3.13 -7.42
CA LYS A 163 -2.18 3.03 -6.23
C LYS A 163 -2.23 4.33 -5.44
N LYS A 164 -2.54 4.25 -4.15
CA LYS A 164 -2.43 5.32 -3.15
C LYS A 164 -0.95 5.67 -2.93
N ILE A 165 -0.66 6.96 -2.79
CA ILE A 165 0.70 7.52 -2.70
C ILE A 165 0.90 8.20 -1.36
#